data_AF-A0A3D8H568-F1
#
_entry.id   AF-A0A3D8H568-F1
#
_cell.length_a   1.000
_cell.length_b   1.000
_cell.length_c   1.000
_cell.angle_alpha   90.00
_cell.angle_beta   90.00
_cell.angle_gamma   90.00
#
_symmetry.space_group_name_H-M   'P 1'
#
loop_
_entity.id
_entity.type
_entity.pdbx_description
1 polymer ?
#
loop_
_entity_poly.entity_id
_entity_poly.type
_entity_poly.pdbx_seq_one_letter_code
_entity_poly.pdbx_strand_id
1 'polypeptide(L)'
;MKTAVYLFRPSCSVLTAVCLGFASVAFAADPVVYTGTPVAVGTGTARVEVTTKGMDEPESVSVVLTRDALQGLPEVQGNQMVWEFALPMPEAGPKTGYDHVLLDWNPAGHIPDGVYTVPHFDVHFYLISGSEREAITFHGEGRELAMTAPDPQLVPAGYVVPPDTAVDRMGMHGLDPAGHEFQGQPFSHNFIYGYYKGELMFVEPMVSLAFLESLPEMTSPVKQPQRYSYPAWYPATYRIGFDAGKGEYTIALQNLARFD
;
A
#
# COMPACT_ATOMS: atom_id res chain seq x y z
N MET A 1 -44.89 65.47 44.51
CA MET A 1 -44.48 65.50 45.94
C MET A 1 -44.44 64.07 46.46
N LYS A 2 -43.30 63.69 47.05
CA LYS A 2 -43.04 62.51 47.90
C LYS A 2 -43.04 61.13 47.22
N THR A 3 -42.15 60.18 47.49
CA THR A 3 -40.82 60.09 48.12
C THR A 3 -40.32 58.69 47.73
N ALA A 4 -39.05 58.55 47.38
CA ALA A 4 -38.41 57.26 47.10
C ALA A 4 -38.19 56.43 48.39
N VAL A 5 -38.21 55.11 48.28
CA VAL A 5 -37.60 54.18 49.24
C VAL A 5 -36.77 53.16 48.47
N TYR A 6 -35.46 53.19 48.68
CA TYR A 6 -34.49 52.17 48.25
C TYR A 6 -34.07 51.37 49.49
N LEU A 7 -33.98 50.04 49.38
CA LEU A 7 -33.28 49.20 50.33
C LEU A 7 -32.47 48.10 49.61
N PHE A 8 -31.15 48.29 49.67
CA PHE A 8 -30.01 47.36 49.80
C PHE A 8 -30.10 45.90 49.28
N ARG A 9 -29.11 45.54 48.45
CA ARG A 9 -28.62 44.17 48.22
C ARG A 9 -27.14 44.10 48.61
N PRO A 10 -26.66 43.01 49.25
CA PRO A 10 -25.25 42.86 49.62
C PRO A 10 -24.41 42.37 48.42
N SER A 11 -23.19 42.90 48.32
CA SER A 11 -22.20 42.54 47.30
C SER A 11 -21.49 41.23 47.69
N CYS A 12 -21.60 40.21 46.84
CA CYS A 12 -20.81 38.97 46.94
C CYS A 12 -19.57 39.13 46.03
N SER A 13 -18.39 39.27 46.63
CA SER A 13 -17.13 39.35 45.88
C SER A 13 -16.59 37.94 45.63
N VAL A 14 -16.60 37.50 44.37
CA VAL A 14 -15.95 36.26 43.92
C VAL A 14 -14.55 36.62 43.44
N LEU A 15 -13.50 36.12 44.11
CA LEU A 15 -12.14 36.16 43.60
C LEU A 15 -12.00 35.11 42.49
N THR A 16 -11.77 35.55 41.26
CA THR A 16 -11.41 34.66 40.15
C THR A 16 -9.89 34.50 40.12
N ALA A 17 -9.38 33.33 40.49
CA ALA A 17 -7.99 32.96 40.29
C ALA A 17 -7.80 32.60 38.80
N VAL A 18 -6.99 33.38 38.08
CA VAL A 18 -6.62 33.11 36.69
C VAL A 18 -5.42 32.17 36.69
N CYS A 19 -5.64 30.88 36.43
CA CYS A 19 -4.58 29.95 36.09
C CYS A 19 -4.17 30.16 34.63
N LEU A 20 -3.01 30.78 34.39
CA LEU A 20 -2.36 30.80 33.09
C LEU A 20 -1.77 29.41 32.80
N GLY A 21 -2.52 28.58 32.08
CA GLY A 21 -2.00 27.35 31.49
C GLY A 21 -1.14 27.68 30.28
N PHE A 22 0.17 27.40 30.36
CA PHE A 22 1.03 27.39 29.18
C PHE A 22 0.69 26.16 28.34
N ALA A 23 -0.02 26.36 27.22
CA ALA A 23 -0.20 25.33 26.22
C ALA A 23 1.11 25.17 25.44
N SER A 24 1.85 24.11 25.70
CA SER A 24 2.97 23.70 24.85
C SER A 24 2.41 23.18 23.53
N VAL A 25 2.54 23.97 22.47
CA VAL A 25 2.30 23.53 21.10
C VAL A 25 3.42 22.58 20.73
N ALA A 26 3.15 21.28 20.73
CA ALA A 26 4.07 20.29 20.18
C ALA A 26 4.11 20.47 18.66
N PHE A 27 5.23 20.95 18.13
CA PHE A 27 5.48 20.89 16.69
C PHE A 27 5.74 19.42 16.33
N ALA A 28 4.90 18.86 15.45
CA ALA A 28 5.22 17.58 14.83
C ALA A 28 6.55 17.74 14.08
N ALA A 29 7.51 16.86 14.34
CA ALA A 29 8.77 16.85 13.60
C ALA A 29 8.47 16.60 12.11
N ASP A 30 9.27 17.21 11.24
CA ASP A 30 9.16 16.98 9.80
C ASP A 30 9.34 15.48 9.50
N PRO A 31 8.55 14.91 8.57
CA PRO A 31 8.68 13.52 8.19
C PRO A 31 10.07 13.25 7.62
N VAL A 32 10.69 12.15 8.04
CA VAL A 32 11.98 11.68 7.49
C VAL A 32 11.68 10.66 6.41
N VAL A 33 12.34 10.81 5.26
CA VAL A 33 12.21 9.89 4.11
C VAL A 33 13.52 9.12 3.95
N TYR A 34 13.42 7.80 3.95
CA TYR A 34 14.50 6.89 3.63
C TYR A 34 14.27 6.33 2.23
N THR A 35 15.27 6.44 1.36
CA THR A 35 15.13 6.14 -0.07
C THR A 35 16.01 4.96 -0.46
N GLY A 36 15.42 3.98 -1.13
CA GLY A 36 16.13 2.87 -1.74
C GLY A 36 16.84 3.29 -3.03
N THR A 37 17.85 2.52 -3.44
CA THR A 37 18.58 2.77 -4.69
C THR A 37 17.63 2.78 -5.89
N PRO A 38 17.57 3.86 -6.69
CA PRO A 38 16.71 3.90 -7.86
C PRO A 38 17.08 2.87 -8.93
N VAL A 39 16.06 2.32 -9.58
CA VAL A 39 16.15 1.32 -10.65
C VAL A 39 15.57 1.90 -11.94
N ALA A 40 16.22 1.64 -13.07
CA ALA A 40 15.74 2.09 -14.37
C ALA A 40 14.43 1.38 -14.75
N VAL A 41 13.41 2.14 -15.11
CA VAL A 41 12.11 1.66 -15.59
C VAL A 41 11.68 2.57 -16.73
N GLY A 42 11.40 1.99 -17.89
CA GLY A 42 11.16 2.78 -19.10
C GLY A 42 12.32 3.74 -19.39
N THR A 43 12.01 5.02 -19.61
CA THR A 43 13.02 6.08 -19.77
C THR A 43 13.34 6.85 -18.47
N GLY A 44 12.76 6.41 -17.35
CA GLY A 44 12.94 7.03 -16.04
C GLY A 44 13.44 6.04 -15.00
N THR A 45 13.05 6.28 -13.74
CA THR A 45 13.40 5.41 -12.62
C THR A 45 12.22 5.16 -11.70
N ALA A 46 12.24 4.01 -11.02
CA ALA A 46 11.42 3.69 -9.87
C ALA A 46 12.30 3.45 -8.64
N ARG A 47 11.78 3.73 -7.44
CA ARG A 47 12.47 3.49 -6.15
C ARG A 47 11.47 3.23 -5.04
N VAL A 48 11.92 2.59 -3.96
CA VAL A 48 11.15 2.50 -2.72
C VAL A 48 11.48 3.67 -1.81
N GLU A 49 10.47 4.26 -1.18
CA GLU A 49 10.63 5.22 -0.09
C GLU A 49 9.89 4.75 1.16
N VAL A 50 10.53 4.87 2.32
CA VAL A 50 9.91 4.67 3.64
C VAL A 50 9.86 6.03 4.32
N THR A 51 8.65 6.51 4.62
CA THR A 51 8.46 7.76 5.36
C THR A 51 8.12 7.44 6.80
N THR A 52 8.68 8.18 7.76
CA THR A 52 8.43 7.97 9.19
C THR A 52 7.76 9.16 9.86
N LYS A 53 6.97 8.87 10.90
CA LYS A 53 6.44 9.86 11.83
C LYS A 53 7.22 9.79 13.14
N GLY A 54 8.35 10.49 13.20
CA GLY A 54 9.35 10.30 14.25
C GLY A 54 10.46 9.31 13.85
N MET A 55 11.31 8.89 14.78
CA MET A 55 12.56 8.21 14.41
C MET A 55 12.39 6.73 14.03
N ASP A 56 11.39 6.01 14.54
CA ASP A 56 11.37 4.54 14.46
C ASP A 56 10.06 3.90 13.94
N GLU A 57 9.01 4.69 13.69
CA GLU A 57 7.71 4.18 13.24
C GLU A 57 7.47 4.57 11.77
N PRO A 58 7.44 3.60 10.84
CA PRO A 58 7.13 3.87 9.44
C PRO A 58 5.65 4.25 9.30
N GLU A 59 5.42 5.41 8.70
CA GLU A 59 4.09 5.92 8.36
C GLU A 59 3.65 5.42 6.98
N SER A 60 4.60 5.24 6.06
CA SER A 60 4.34 4.70 4.72
C SER A 60 5.52 3.93 4.14
N VAL A 61 5.20 2.99 3.24
CA VAL A 61 6.13 2.38 2.29
C VAL A 61 5.58 2.61 0.90
N SER A 62 6.38 3.19 0.01
CA SER A 62 5.89 3.67 -1.29
C SER A 62 6.83 3.26 -2.42
N VAL A 63 6.27 2.92 -3.58
CA VAL A 63 6.99 2.93 -4.84
C VAL A 63 6.79 4.29 -5.49
N VAL A 64 7.90 4.95 -5.80
CA VAL A 64 7.92 6.27 -6.45
C VAL A 64 8.51 6.12 -7.84
N LEU A 65 7.75 6.52 -8.85
CA LEU A 65 8.17 6.51 -10.25
C LEU A 65 8.33 7.94 -10.75
N THR A 66 9.44 8.24 -11.42
CA THR A 66 9.56 9.49 -12.18
C THR A 66 8.53 9.51 -13.31
N ARG A 67 8.07 10.69 -13.73
CA ARG A 67 7.12 10.81 -14.85
C ARG A 67 7.54 10.05 -16.11
N ASP A 68 8.83 10.11 -16.45
CA ASP A 68 9.39 9.48 -17.64
C ASP A 68 9.51 7.95 -17.52
N ALA A 69 9.24 7.38 -16.33
CA ALA A 69 9.22 5.92 -16.16
C ALA A 69 8.02 5.27 -16.87
N LEU A 70 6.97 6.03 -17.19
CA LEU A 70 5.83 5.56 -17.96
C LEU A 70 6.08 5.55 -19.48
N GLN A 71 7.22 6.06 -19.92
CA GLN A 71 7.59 6.13 -21.34
C GLN A 71 8.66 5.10 -21.66
N GLY A 72 8.67 4.59 -22.90
CA GLY A 72 9.67 3.60 -23.35
C GLY A 72 9.64 2.29 -22.57
N LEU A 73 8.49 1.96 -21.97
CA LEU A 73 8.27 0.67 -21.32
C LEU A 73 8.35 -0.45 -22.37
N PRO A 74 8.92 -1.62 -22.00
CA PRO A 74 9.07 -2.72 -22.94
C PRO A 74 7.71 -3.32 -23.31
N GLU A 75 7.54 -3.66 -24.58
CA GLU A 75 6.36 -4.37 -25.08
C GLU A 75 6.48 -5.89 -24.85
N VAL A 76 5.41 -6.61 -25.17
CA VAL A 76 5.42 -8.08 -25.22
C VAL A 76 6.49 -8.56 -26.21
N GLN A 77 7.33 -9.50 -25.79
CA GLN A 77 8.40 -10.07 -26.64
C GLN A 77 8.38 -11.60 -26.61
N GLY A 78 7.78 -12.21 -27.64
CA GLY A 78 7.65 -13.66 -27.72
C GLY A 78 6.84 -14.21 -26.54
N ASN A 79 7.49 -15.01 -25.68
CA ASN A 79 6.88 -15.55 -24.46
C ASN A 79 7.06 -14.63 -23.23
N GLN A 80 7.82 -13.54 -23.35
CA GLN A 80 7.98 -12.56 -22.27
C GLN A 80 6.74 -11.65 -22.24
N MET A 81 5.82 -11.95 -21.30
CA MET A 81 4.55 -11.24 -21.14
C MET A 81 4.57 -10.21 -20.00
N VAL A 82 5.52 -10.32 -19.07
CA VAL A 82 5.67 -9.48 -17.87
C VAL A 82 7.12 -9.03 -17.73
N TRP A 83 7.41 -7.89 -17.14
CA TRP A 83 8.78 -7.44 -16.86
C TRP A 83 8.92 -7.10 -15.37
N GLU A 84 9.68 -7.91 -14.62
CA GLU A 84 9.90 -7.72 -13.19
C GLU A 84 11.03 -6.71 -12.95
N PHE A 85 10.76 -5.64 -12.19
CA PHE A 85 11.78 -4.69 -11.72
C PHE A 85 11.94 -4.83 -10.21
N ALA A 86 13.07 -5.40 -9.78
CA ALA A 86 13.38 -5.54 -8.36
C ALA A 86 13.79 -4.20 -7.76
N LEU A 87 12.97 -3.66 -6.85
CA LEU A 87 13.19 -2.38 -6.20
C LEU A 87 13.74 -2.62 -4.78
N PRO A 88 14.99 -2.24 -4.49
CA PRO A 88 15.58 -2.46 -3.18
C PRO A 88 14.91 -1.57 -2.12
N MET A 89 14.65 -2.15 -0.96
CA MET A 89 14.27 -1.39 0.23
C MET A 89 15.40 -0.43 0.64
N PRO A 90 15.09 0.70 1.31
CA PRO A 90 16.13 1.57 1.87
C PRO A 90 17.07 0.82 2.83
N GLU A 91 18.39 1.04 2.70
CA GLU A 91 19.39 0.42 3.58
C GLU A 91 19.31 0.94 5.03
N ALA A 92 18.86 2.18 5.19
CA ALA A 92 18.68 2.87 6.46
C ALA A 92 17.20 3.11 6.78
N GLY A 93 16.90 3.40 8.04
CA GLY A 93 15.55 3.65 8.53
C GLY A 93 14.92 2.44 9.24
N PRO A 94 13.65 2.56 9.66
CA PRO A 94 12.99 1.50 10.41
C PRO A 94 12.72 0.28 9.54
N LYS A 95 12.71 -0.90 10.18
CA LYS A 95 12.31 -2.14 9.52
C LYS A 95 10.79 -2.20 9.41
N THR A 96 10.29 -2.26 8.18
CA THR A 96 8.87 -2.34 7.85
C THR A 96 8.31 -3.75 7.95
N GLY A 97 9.18 -4.77 7.86
CA GLY A 97 8.80 -6.17 7.78
C GLY A 97 8.59 -6.67 6.34
N TYR A 98 8.56 -5.78 5.35
CA TYR A 98 8.69 -6.17 3.94
C TYR A 98 10.15 -6.44 3.62
N ASP A 99 10.44 -7.59 3.00
CA ASP A 99 11.78 -8.02 2.61
C ASP A 99 12.24 -7.26 1.36
N HIS A 100 11.40 -7.25 0.32
CA HIS A 100 11.67 -6.60 -0.95
C HIS A 100 10.38 -6.18 -1.68
N VAL A 101 10.53 -5.34 -2.70
CA VAL A 101 9.45 -4.90 -3.58
C VAL A 101 9.76 -5.29 -5.02
N LEU A 102 8.78 -5.87 -5.71
CA LEU A 102 8.81 -6.02 -7.16
C LEU A 102 7.77 -5.11 -7.79
N LEU A 103 8.20 -4.39 -8.81
CA LEU A 103 7.31 -3.67 -9.71
C LEU A 103 7.24 -4.47 -11.00
N ASP A 104 6.11 -5.11 -11.27
CA ASP A 104 5.93 -5.93 -12.46
C ASP A 104 5.15 -5.15 -13.49
N TRP A 105 5.70 -5.05 -14.69
CA TRP A 105 5.05 -4.38 -15.82
C TRP A 105 4.40 -5.42 -16.74
N ASN A 106 3.08 -5.31 -16.89
CA ASN A 106 2.26 -6.18 -17.73
C ASN A 106 1.79 -5.44 -18.99
N PRO A 107 2.58 -5.39 -20.08
CA PRO A 107 2.26 -4.59 -21.29
C PRO A 107 0.96 -5.00 -21.99
N ALA A 108 0.55 -6.26 -21.89
CA ALA A 108 -0.72 -6.76 -22.45
C ALA A 108 -1.76 -7.06 -21.35
N GLY A 109 -1.42 -6.82 -20.09
CA GLY A 109 -2.17 -7.33 -18.96
C GLY A 109 -2.07 -8.84 -18.78
N HIS A 110 -2.92 -9.38 -17.90
CA HIS A 110 -3.00 -10.81 -17.61
C HIS A 110 -4.42 -11.23 -17.23
N ILE A 111 -4.61 -12.53 -16.99
CA ILE A 111 -5.88 -13.11 -16.54
C ILE A 111 -6.31 -12.55 -15.16
N PRO A 112 -7.60 -12.49 -14.82
CA PRO A 112 -8.75 -13.01 -15.58
C PRO A 112 -9.06 -12.23 -16.85
N ASP A 113 -9.49 -12.95 -17.89
CA ASP A 113 -9.86 -12.38 -19.18
C ASP A 113 -10.95 -11.30 -19.02
N GLY A 114 -10.74 -10.14 -19.65
CA GLY A 114 -11.64 -9.00 -19.58
C GLY A 114 -11.58 -8.22 -18.26
N VAL A 115 -10.74 -8.63 -17.31
CA VAL A 115 -10.54 -7.95 -16.02
C VAL A 115 -9.20 -7.22 -16.04
N TYR A 116 -8.08 -7.95 -15.95
CA TYR A 116 -6.73 -7.35 -15.91
C TYR A 116 -6.06 -7.30 -17.30
N THR A 117 -6.85 -7.24 -18.38
CA THR A 117 -6.36 -7.33 -19.77
C THR A 117 -6.02 -5.97 -20.39
N VAL A 118 -5.46 -5.05 -19.60
CA VAL A 118 -4.98 -3.73 -20.05
C VAL A 118 -3.54 -3.54 -19.59
N PRO A 119 -2.74 -2.63 -20.18
CA PRO A 119 -1.39 -2.37 -19.68
C PRO A 119 -1.41 -1.84 -18.25
N HIS A 120 -0.69 -2.49 -17.33
CA HIS A 120 -0.71 -2.14 -15.91
C HIS A 120 0.55 -2.59 -15.17
N PHE A 121 0.70 -2.06 -13.95
CA PHE A 121 1.74 -2.44 -13.01
C PHE A 121 1.16 -3.16 -11.80
N ASP A 122 1.89 -4.16 -11.34
CA ASP A 122 1.63 -4.90 -10.11
C ASP A 122 2.76 -4.58 -9.13
N VAL A 123 2.42 -4.12 -7.93
CA VAL A 123 3.44 -3.72 -6.94
C VAL A 123 3.44 -4.70 -5.78
N HIS A 124 4.27 -5.73 -5.88
CA HIS A 124 4.35 -6.75 -4.84
C HIS A 124 5.24 -6.28 -3.69
N PHE A 125 4.66 -6.15 -2.49
CA PHE A 125 5.41 -5.93 -1.25
C PHE A 125 5.53 -7.27 -0.50
N TYR A 126 6.65 -7.99 -0.73
CA TYR A 126 6.85 -9.32 -0.17
C TYR A 126 7.30 -9.29 1.29
N LEU A 127 6.76 -10.21 2.07
CA LEU A 127 7.11 -10.47 3.47
C LEU A 127 8.09 -11.64 3.61
N ILE A 128 8.21 -12.46 2.56
CA ILE A 128 9.12 -13.60 2.47
C ILE A 128 10.42 -13.21 1.76
N SER A 129 11.47 -14.00 1.95
CA SER A 129 12.74 -13.75 1.27
C SER A 129 12.62 -13.91 -0.25
N GLY A 130 13.47 -13.21 -1.00
CA GLY A 130 13.58 -13.42 -2.45
C GLY A 130 13.84 -14.89 -2.83
N SER A 131 14.65 -15.62 -2.06
CA SER A 131 14.87 -17.06 -2.31
C SER A 131 13.63 -17.92 -2.09
N GLU A 132 12.79 -17.59 -1.10
CA GLU A 132 11.53 -18.29 -0.88
C GLU A 132 10.54 -18.00 -2.01
N ARG A 133 10.47 -16.74 -2.47
CA ARG A 133 9.67 -16.35 -3.62
C ARG A 133 10.05 -17.13 -4.88
N GLU A 134 11.34 -17.16 -5.22
CA GLU A 134 11.84 -17.90 -6.40
C GLU A 134 11.55 -19.41 -6.33
N ALA A 135 11.38 -19.96 -5.12
CA ALA A 135 11.07 -21.38 -4.91
C ALA A 135 9.56 -21.70 -4.91
N ILE A 136 8.68 -20.71 -5.08
CA ILE A 136 7.23 -20.94 -5.17
C ILE A 136 6.93 -21.72 -6.45
N THR A 137 6.37 -22.92 -6.27
CA THR A 137 5.86 -23.73 -7.38
C THR A 137 4.58 -24.44 -7.02
N PHE A 138 3.69 -24.58 -7.99
CA PHE A 138 2.43 -25.30 -7.88
C PHE A 138 2.46 -26.66 -8.56
N HIS A 139 3.66 -27.21 -8.79
CA HIS A 139 3.90 -28.49 -9.46
C HIS A 139 4.62 -29.50 -8.57
N GLY A 140 4.58 -30.78 -8.95
CA GLY A 140 5.34 -31.85 -8.29
C GLY A 140 4.83 -32.27 -6.91
N GLU A 141 5.71 -32.93 -6.14
CA GLU A 141 5.40 -33.61 -4.87
C GLU A 141 4.93 -32.66 -3.75
N GLY A 142 5.23 -31.36 -3.86
CA GLY A 142 4.79 -30.33 -2.91
C GLY A 142 3.47 -29.63 -3.27
N ARG A 143 2.83 -30.00 -4.39
CA ARG A 143 1.68 -29.27 -4.93
C ARG A 143 0.52 -29.15 -3.96
N GLU A 144 0.17 -30.22 -3.24
CA GLU A 144 -0.97 -30.20 -2.31
C GLU A 144 -0.75 -29.18 -1.20
N LEU A 145 0.46 -29.14 -0.62
CA LEU A 145 0.83 -28.15 0.38
C LEU A 145 0.82 -26.74 -0.23
N ALA A 146 1.42 -26.55 -1.42
CA ALA A 146 1.42 -25.26 -2.12
C ALA A 146 0.01 -24.68 -2.32
N MET A 147 -0.95 -25.53 -2.70
CA MET A 147 -2.36 -25.19 -2.93
C MET A 147 -3.21 -25.12 -1.66
N THR A 148 -2.61 -25.22 -0.47
CA THR A 148 -3.35 -25.15 0.79
C THR A 148 -4.07 -23.81 0.91
N ALA A 149 -5.40 -23.86 1.10
CA ALA A 149 -6.21 -22.68 1.34
C ALA A 149 -5.76 -21.98 2.63
N PRO A 150 -5.70 -20.63 2.65
CA PRO A 150 -5.36 -19.91 3.86
C PRO A 150 -6.44 -20.06 4.93
N ASP A 151 -6.03 -19.90 6.19
CA ASP A 151 -6.96 -19.72 7.30
C ASP A 151 -7.90 -18.53 6.99
N PRO A 152 -9.22 -18.64 7.16
CA PRO A 152 -10.15 -17.54 6.93
C PRO A 152 -9.80 -16.25 7.70
N GLN A 153 -9.09 -16.33 8.83
CA GLN A 153 -8.62 -15.16 9.57
C GLN A 153 -7.48 -14.41 8.89
N LEU A 154 -6.76 -15.05 7.97
CA LEU A 154 -5.75 -14.44 7.09
C LEU A 154 -6.37 -13.80 5.85
N VAL A 155 -7.64 -14.07 5.56
CA VAL A 155 -8.35 -13.55 4.37
C VAL A 155 -9.22 -12.37 4.79
N PRO A 156 -9.06 -11.18 4.15
CA PRO A 156 -9.94 -10.06 4.44
C PRO A 156 -11.42 -10.35 4.15
N ALA A 157 -12.31 -9.69 4.88
CA ALA A 157 -13.74 -9.86 4.69
C ALA A 157 -14.17 -9.53 3.24
N GLY A 158 -14.81 -10.49 2.59
CA GLY A 158 -15.31 -10.37 1.21
C GLY A 158 -14.31 -10.79 0.14
N TYR A 159 -13.04 -11.05 0.48
CA TYR A 159 -12.06 -11.58 -0.46
C TYR A 159 -12.30 -13.07 -0.71
N VAL A 160 -11.90 -13.53 -1.90
CA VAL A 160 -11.87 -14.94 -2.29
C VAL A 160 -10.46 -15.28 -2.75
N VAL A 161 -10.03 -16.54 -2.57
CA VAL A 161 -8.72 -17.04 -3.05
C VAL A 161 -8.97 -18.22 -3.98
N PRO A 162 -9.27 -17.95 -5.27
CA PRO A 162 -9.56 -19.01 -6.23
C PRO A 162 -8.30 -19.83 -6.57
N PRO A 163 -8.38 -21.17 -6.70
CA PRO A 163 -7.20 -21.99 -7.03
C PRO A 163 -6.54 -21.68 -8.39
N ASP A 164 -7.28 -21.09 -9.33
CA ASP A 164 -6.81 -20.71 -10.66
C ASP A 164 -6.01 -19.40 -10.68
N THR A 165 -5.89 -18.71 -9.55
CA THR A 165 -4.98 -17.55 -9.40
C THR A 165 -3.56 -17.95 -8.97
N ALA A 166 -3.26 -19.25 -8.92
CA ALA A 166 -1.95 -19.79 -8.59
C ALA A 166 -0.94 -19.56 -9.74
N VAL A 167 0.11 -18.79 -9.45
CA VAL A 167 1.18 -18.47 -10.41
C VAL A 167 2.53 -18.78 -9.76
N ASP A 168 3.38 -19.57 -10.43
CA ASP A 168 4.73 -19.86 -9.96
C ASP A 168 5.51 -18.55 -9.69
N ARG A 169 6.33 -18.52 -8.64
CA ARG A 169 7.05 -17.32 -8.16
C ARG A 169 6.16 -16.17 -7.64
N MET A 170 4.84 -16.24 -7.78
CA MET A 170 3.89 -15.19 -7.35
C MET A 170 2.79 -15.70 -6.40
N GLY A 171 2.62 -17.00 -6.22
CA GLY A 171 1.62 -17.54 -5.29
C GLY A 171 0.18 -17.50 -5.83
N MET A 172 -0.78 -17.73 -4.93
CA MET A 172 -2.22 -17.61 -5.19
C MET A 172 -2.68 -16.21 -4.83
N HIS A 173 -3.35 -15.55 -5.77
CA HIS A 173 -3.86 -14.19 -5.58
C HIS A 173 -5.28 -14.21 -5.00
N GLY A 174 -5.47 -13.50 -3.89
CA GLY A 174 -6.76 -13.25 -3.27
C GLY A 174 -7.38 -11.98 -3.83
N LEU A 175 -8.59 -12.10 -4.37
CA LEU A 175 -9.31 -11.06 -5.10
C LEU A 175 -10.51 -10.56 -4.31
N ASP A 176 -10.88 -9.29 -4.51
CA ASP A 176 -12.12 -8.71 -4.00
C ASP A 176 -13.19 -8.65 -5.10
N PRO A 177 -14.19 -9.55 -5.13
CA PRO A 177 -15.21 -9.55 -6.17
C PRO A 177 -16.10 -8.30 -6.19
N ALA A 178 -16.03 -7.47 -5.14
CA ALA A 178 -16.72 -6.17 -5.09
C ALA A 178 -15.93 -5.06 -5.82
N GLY A 179 -14.70 -5.32 -6.25
CA GLY A 179 -13.88 -4.38 -7.04
C GLY A 179 -14.57 -3.99 -8.35
N HIS A 180 -14.37 -2.74 -8.78
CA HIS A 180 -15.06 -2.19 -9.96
C HIS A 180 -14.69 -2.93 -11.25
N GLU A 181 -13.51 -3.53 -11.31
CA GLU A 181 -13.06 -4.37 -12.42
C GLU A 181 -13.95 -5.62 -12.62
N PHE A 182 -14.61 -6.08 -11.56
CA PHE A 182 -15.57 -7.18 -11.61
C PHE A 182 -17.02 -6.70 -11.81
N GLN A 183 -17.23 -5.40 -11.92
CA GLN A 183 -18.54 -4.75 -12.11
C GLN A 183 -18.69 -4.13 -13.51
N GLY A 184 -17.94 -4.65 -14.48
CA GLY A 184 -18.00 -4.22 -15.89
C GLY A 184 -17.35 -2.87 -16.17
N GLN A 185 -16.60 -2.31 -15.22
CA GLN A 185 -15.77 -1.13 -15.46
C GLN A 185 -14.37 -1.54 -15.95
N PRO A 186 -13.71 -0.74 -16.80
CA PRO A 186 -12.31 -0.96 -17.13
C PRO A 186 -11.44 -0.97 -15.87
N PHE A 187 -10.43 -1.84 -15.85
CA PHE A 187 -9.47 -1.89 -14.75
C PHE A 187 -8.66 -0.59 -14.65
N SER A 188 -8.54 -0.09 -13.42
CA SER A 188 -7.81 1.15 -13.10
C SER A 188 -6.83 0.97 -11.95
N HIS A 189 -7.27 0.42 -10.84
CA HIS A 189 -6.45 0.06 -9.69
C HIS A 189 -7.22 -0.90 -8.78
N ASN A 190 -6.52 -1.65 -7.94
CA ASN A 190 -7.12 -2.43 -6.87
C ASN A 190 -6.09 -2.68 -5.76
N PHE A 191 -6.44 -3.58 -4.85
CA PHE A 191 -5.53 -4.09 -3.82
C PHE A 191 -5.79 -5.58 -3.67
N ILE A 192 -4.75 -6.41 -3.74
CA ILE A 192 -4.84 -7.85 -3.61
C ILE A 192 -3.82 -8.40 -2.61
N TYR A 193 -3.99 -9.68 -2.27
CA TYR A 193 -3.18 -10.38 -1.28
C TYR A 193 -2.62 -11.65 -1.88
N GLY A 194 -1.38 -11.98 -1.51
CA GLY A 194 -0.70 -13.17 -1.98
C GLY A 194 -0.61 -14.28 -0.96
N TYR A 195 -0.87 -15.50 -1.39
CA TYR A 195 -0.85 -16.67 -0.52
C TYR A 195 0.03 -17.80 -1.08
N TYR A 196 0.75 -18.48 -0.19
CA TYR A 196 1.44 -19.72 -0.51
C TYR A 196 1.44 -20.64 0.70
N LYS A 197 1.10 -21.92 0.52
CA LYS A 197 1.01 -22.89 1.62
C LYS A 197 0.09 -22.45 2.77
N GLY A 198 -0.97 -21.71 2.44
CA GLY A 198 -1.93 -21.16 3.40
C GLY A 198 -1.45 -19.93 4.17
N GLU A 199 -0.26 -19.40 3.88
CA GLU A 199 0.28 -18.19 4.51
C GLU A 199 0.10 -16.96 3.63
N LEU A 200 -0.23 -15.82 4.24
CA LEU A 200 -0.26 -14.52 3.57
C LEU A 200 1.17 -13.96 3.48
N MET A 201 1.71 -13.84 2.28
CA MET A 201 3.13 -13.57 2.04
C MET A 201 3.43 -12.26 1.31
N PHE A 202 2.41 -11.58 0.78
CA PHE A 202 2.55 -10.20 0.28
C PHE A 202 1.21 -9.47 0.26
N VAL A 203 1.33 -8.16 0.06
CA VAL A 203 0.22 -7.27 -0.34
C VAL A 203 0.58 -6.57 -1.65
N GLU A 204 -0.42 -6.24 -2.45
CA GLU A 204 -0.19 -5.80 -3.83
C GLU A 204 -1.25 -4.79 -4.29
N PRO A 205 -0.93 -3.49 -4.35
CA PRO A 205 -1.68 -2.56 -5.17
C PRO A 205 -1.31 -2.73 -6.64
N MET A 206 -2.29 -3.06 -7.48
CA MET A 206 -2.13 -3.00 -8.93
C MET A 206 -2.70 -1.68 -9.48
N VAL A 207 -2.15 -1.18 -10.59
CA VAL A 207 -2.59 0.06 -11.22
C VAL A 207 -2.39 0.07 -12.73
N SER A 208 -3.42 0.47 -13.49
CA SER A 208 -3.32 0.59 -14.94
C SER A 208 -2.49 1.79 -15.37
N LEU A 209 -1.78 1.63 -16.49
CA LEU A 209 -1.00 2.71 -17.09
C LEU A 209 -1.89 3.93 -17.38
N ALA A 210 -3.07 3.69 -17.96
CA ALA A 210 -4.03 4.74 -18.29
C ALA A 210 -4.49 5.52 -17.03
N PHE A 211 -4.63 4.85 -15.88
CA PHE A 211 -4.96 5.53 -14.64
C PHE A 211 -3.81 6.44 -14.17
N LEU A 212 -2.55 5.98 -14.25
CA LEU A 212 -1.39 6.82 -13.93
C LEU A 212 -1.26 8.01 -14.89
N GLU A 213 -1.48 7.82 -16.18
CA GLU A 213 -1.42 8.89 -17.19
C GLU A 213 -2.48 9.98 -16.97
N SER A 214 -3.59 9.65 -16.28
CA SER A 214 -4.61 10.62 -15.87
C SER A 214 -4.17 11.60 -14.78
N LEU A 215 -2.97 11.42 -14.23
CA LEU A 215 -2.40 12.18 -13.11
C LEU A 215 -3.31 12.13 -11.87
N PRO A 216 -3.55 10.91 -11.33
CA PRO A 216 -4.56 10.71 -10.31
C PRO A 216 -4.15 11.34 -8.97
N GLU A 217 -5.14 11.49 -8.10
CA GLU A 217 -4.98 11.69 -6.66
C GLU A 217 -6.08 10.86 -5.98
N MET A 218 -5.73 9.66 -5.53
CA MET A 218 -6.68 8.69 -5.00
C MET A 218 -6.11 8.02 -3.76
N THR A 219 -6.91 7.95 -2.71
CA THR A 219 -6.66 7.14 -1.52
C THR A 219 -7.85 6.23 -1.28
N SER A 220 -7.60 4.94 -1.07
CA SER A 220 -8.62 3.93 -0.79
C SER A 220 -8.32 3.20 0.51
N PRO A 221 -9.34 2.81 1.30
CA PRO A 221 -9.15 1.92 2.43
C PRO A 221 -8.66 0.54 1.96
N VAL A 222 -7.89 -0.13 2.81
CA VAL A 222 -7.48 -1.53 2.65
C VAL A 222 -8.35 -2.38 3.56
N LYS A 223 -9.00 -3.42 3.02
CA LYS A 223 -9.74 -4.40 3.84
C LYS A 223 -8.71 -5.29 4.56
N GLN A 224 -8.61 -5.18 5.88
CA GLN A 224 -7.59 -5.90 6.64
C GLN A 224 -8.09 -7.30 7.05
N PRO A 225 -7.22 -8.33 7.04
CA PRO A 225 -7.51 -9.61 7.67
C PRO A 225 -7.51 -9.49 9.21
N GLN A 226 -8.00 -10.52 9.91
CA GLN A 226 -8.03 -10.54 11.38
C GLN A 226 -6.65 -10.78 12.00
N ARG A 227 -5.77 -11.47 11.26
CA ARG A 227 -4.37 -11.71 11.61
C ARG A 227 -3.51 -11.75 10.36
N TYR A 228 -2.20 -11.71 10.54
CA TYR A 228 -1.22 -11.86 9.47
C TYR A 228 -0.30 -13.06 9.75
N SER A 229 0.39 -13.55 8.71
CA SER A 229 1.35 -14.65 8.85
C SER A 229 2.71 -14.18 9.37
N TYR A 230 3.08 -12.92 9.12
CA TYR A 230 4.40 -12.37 9.42
C TYR A 230 4.33 -11.08 10.25
N PRO A 231 5.30 -10.84 11.15
CA PRO A 231 5.39 -9.57 11.88
C PRO A 231 5.83 -8.42 10.96
N ALA A 232 4.95 -7.48 10.66
CA ALA A 232 5.22 -6.36 9.75
C ALA A 232 4.35 -5.13 10.05
N TRP A 233 4.58 -4.05 9.29
CA TRP A 233 3.80 -2.82 9.30
C TRP A 233 2.81 -2.85 8.14
N TYR A 234 1.54 -3.10 8.45
CA TYR A 234 0.48 -3.33 7.46
C TYR A 234 -0.37 -2.08 7.23
N PRO A 235 -0.77 -1.78 5.97
CA PRO A 235 -1.54 -0.58 5.66
C PRO A 235 -2.99 -0.66 6.13
N ALA A 236 -3.54 0.49 6.53
CA ALA A 236 -4.98 0.70 6.61
C ALA A 236 -5.54 1.36 5.33
N THR A 237 -4.68 1.99 4.53
CA THR A 237 -5.03 2.65 3.26
C THR A 237 -3.91 2.48 2.24
N TYR A 238 -4.24 2.56 0.96
CA TYR A 238 -3.24 2.77 -0.09
C TYR A 238 -3.58 4.02 -0.91
N ARG A 239 -2.56 4.68 -1.44
CA ARG A 239 -2.69 5.89 -2.25
C ARG A 239 -1.99 5.71 -3.59
N ILE A 240 -2.62 6.19 -4.65
CA ILE A 240 -2.00 6.37 -5.97
C ILE A 240 -2.15 7.84 -6.35
N GLY A 241 -1.06 8.52 -6.65
CA GLY A 241 -1.18 9.85 -7.19
C GLY A 241 0.10 10.50 -7.67
N PHE A 242 -0.05 11.67 -8.29
CA PHE A 242 1.01 12.40 -8.97
C PHE A 242 1.35 13.73 -8.27
N ASP A 243 2.62 13.91 -7.90
CA ASP A 243 3.16 15.18 -7.41
C ASP A 243 3.70 15.98 -8.61
N ALA A 244 2.97 17.03 -9.01
CA ALA A 244 3.38 17.90 -10.11
C ALA A 244 4.62 18.75 -9.81
N GLY A 245 4.91 19.02 -8.54
CA GLY A 245 6.10 19.78 -8.13
C GLY A 245 7.37 18.96 -8.27
N LYS A 246 7.29 17.64 -8.04
CA LYS A 246 8.41 16.70 -8.20
C LYS A 246 8.43 16.02 -9.58
N GLY A 247 7.29 15.96 -10.27
CA GLY A 247 7.14 15.18 -11.49
C GLY A 247 7.19 13.67 -11.22
N GLU A 248 6.57 13.22 -10.12
CA GLU A 248 6.65 11.84 -9.64
C GLU A 248 5.27 11.25 -9.37
N TYR A 249 5.09 9.98 -9.74
CA TYR A 249 3.98 9.15 -9.30
C TYR A 249 4.35 8.44 -8.00
N THR A 250 3.38 8.23 -7.13
CA THR A 250 3.55 7.49 -5.89
C THR A 250 2.43 6.48 -5.73
N ILE A 251 2.81 5.22 -5.53
CA ILE A 251 1.95 4.11 -5.12
C ILE A 251 2.36 3.75 -3.69
N ALA A 252 1.56 4.14 -2.70
CA ALA A 252 1.94 4.10 -1.29
C ALA A 252 1.01 3.21 -0.46
N LEU A 253 1.61 2.39 0.38
CA LEU A 253 0.98 1.81 1.57
C LEU A 253 1.06 2.84 2.70
N GLN A 254 -0.07 3.23 3.29
CA GLN A 254 -0.15 4.33 4.26
C GLN A 254 -0.94 3.94 5.52
N ASN A 255 -0.80 4.76 6.56
CA ASN A 255 -1.42 4.54 7.86
C ASN A 255 -1.04 3.16 8.40
N LEU A 256 0.26 2.89 8.40
CA LEU A 256 0.77 1.56 8.75
C LEU A 256 0.56 1.28 10.24
N ALA A 257 0.14 0.06 10.55
CA ALA A 257 0.03 -0.45 11.90
C ALA A 257 0.87 -1.71 12.07
N ARG A 258 1.55 -1.80 13.21
CA ARG A 258 2.36 -2.97 13.55
C ARG A 258 1.47 -4.17 13.90
N PHE A 259 1.81 -5.32 13.32
CA PHE A 259 1.38 -6.63 13.77
C PHE A 259 2.62 -7.44 14.15
N ASP A 260 2.55 -8.16 15.27
CA ASP A 260 3.66 -8.91 15.88
C ASP A 260 3.46 -10.42 15.83
#